data_AF-A0A7E4VAX4-F1
#
_entry.id   AF-A0A7E4VAX4-F1
#
_cell.length_a   1.000
_cell.length_b   1.000
_cell.length_c   1.000
_cell.angle_alpha   90.00
_cell.angle_beta   90.00
_cell.angle_gamma   90.00
#
_symmetry.space_group_name_H-M   'P 1'
#
loop_
_entity.id
_entity.type
_entity.pdbx_description
1 polymer ?
#
loop_
_entity_poly.entity_id
_entity_poly.type
_entity_poly.pdbx_seq_one_letter_code
_entity_poly.pdbx_strand_id
1 'polypeptide(L)'
;MSGLAARVATLANLAKARVNLVAAVSKRTLATEASPEDYGYYPDPLEHATGREKKMLLARLAGDDRYEPKVYYRAEISTKEKPNLVPAHFDFRIVGCMCEPDSGHVNFMVVRKGLTQRCECGAWFKAIDADPESV
;
A
#
# COMPACT_ATOMS: atom_id res chain seq x y z
N MET A 1 -66.00 -11.40 -70.14
CA MET A 1 -66.17 -12.87 -70.17
C MET A 1 -64.97 -13.44 -69.44
N SER A 2 -65.04 -14.24 -68.38
CA SER A 2 -66.08 -15.01 -67.69
C SER A 2 -65.34 -15.54 -66.45
N GLY A 3 -65.84 -15.33 -65.23
CA GLY A 3 -66.67 -16.32 -64.55
C GLY A 3 -65.79 -17.44 -63.95
N LEU A 4 -65.43 -17.37 -62.67
CA LEU A 4 -66.15 -17.95 -61.52
C LEU A 4 -65.97 -19.48 -61.41
N ALA A 5 -65.28 -19.95 -60.36
CA ALA A 5 -65.65 -21.16 -59.62
C ALA A 5 -64.83 -21.27 -58.32
N ALA A 6 -65.46 -20.94 -57.20
CA ALA A 6 -65.06 -21.40 -55.88
C ALA A 6 -65.40 -22.88 -55.69
N ARG A 7 -64.65 -23.57 -54.80
CA ARG A 7 -64.92 -24.82 -54.03
C ARG A 7 -63.58 -25.56 -53.89
N VAL A 8 -63.10 -26.05 -52.75
CA VAL A 8 -63.70 -26.67 -51.56
C VAL A 8 -62.75 -26.47 -50.37
N ALA A 9 -63.28 -26.22 -49.18
CA ALA A 9 -62.53 -26.35 -47.94
C ALA A 9 -62.46 -27.82 -47.52
N THR A 10 -61.25 -28.35 -47.26
CA THR A 10 -61.07 -29.54 -46.41
C THR A 10 -59.88 -29.35 -45.48
N LEU A 11 -60.16 -29.54 -44.20
CA LEU A 11 -59.25 -29.49 -43.07
C LEU A 11 -58.21 -30.61 -43.13
N ALA A 12 -57.09 -30.37 -42.44
CA ALA A 12 -56.20 -31.32 -41.75
C ALA A 12 -54.74 -31.31 -42.27
N ASN A 13 -53.86 -30.62 -41.54
CA ASN A 13 -53.05 -31.29 -40.52
C ASN A 13 -52.14 -30.28 -39.85
N LEU A 14 -52.33 -30.10 -38.54
CA LEU A 14 -51.36 -29.45 -37.66
C LEU A 14 -50.14 -30.37 -37.53
N ALA A 15 -49.25 -30.37 -38.51
CA ALA A 15 -47.90 -30.87 -38.30
C ALA A 15 -47.16 -29.80 -37.50
N LYS A 16 -47.17 -29.93 -36.17
CA LYS A 16 -46.24 -29.21 -35.29
C LYS A 16 -44.84 -29.47 -35.81
N ALA A 17 -44.30 -28.56 -36.62
CA ALA A 17 -42.87 -28.47 -36.80
C ALA A 17 -42.32 -28.15 -35.42
N ARG A 18 -41.84 -29.18 -34.72
CA ARG A 18 -41.03 -29.01 -33.54
C ARG A 18 -39.81 -28.24 -34.03
N VAL A 19 -39.81 -26.92 -33.79
CA VAL A 19 -38.59 -26.14 -33.85
C VAL A 19 -37.67 -26.85 -32.85
N ASN A 20 -36.66 -27.54 -33.37
CA ASN A 20 -35.52 -27.91 -32.55
C ASN A 20 -34.92 -26.58 -32.10
N LEU A 21 -35.39 -26.07 -30.95
CA LEU A 21 -34.61 -25.16 -30.13
C LEU A 21 -33.38 -25.99 -29.74
N VAL A 22 -32.40 -26.00 -30.64
CA VAL A 22 -31.02 -26.17 -30.22
C VAL A 22 -30.87 -25.05 -29.20
N ALA A 23 -30.83 -25.43 -27.93
CA ALA A 23 -30.44 -24.51 -26.89
C ALA A 23 -29.10 -23.97 -27.36
N ALA A 24 -29.09 -22.76 -27.90
CA ALA A 24 -27.89 -21.97 -27.99
C ALA A 24 -27.52 -21.75 -26.53
N VAL A 25 -26.83 -22.73 -25.95
CA VAL A 25 -26.02 -22.52 -24.77
C VAL A 25 -25.03 -21.49 -25.27
N SER A 26 -25.38 -20.23 -25.08
CA SER A 26 -24.45 -19.13 -25.09
C SER A 26 -23.44 -19.52 -24.03
N LYS A 27 -22.41 -20.27 -24.43
CA LYS A 27 -21.19 -20.39 -23.63
C LYS A 27 -20.85 -18.93 -23.39
N ARG A 28 -21.03 -18.46 -22.15
CA ARG A 28 -20.54 -17.14 -21.77
C ARG A 28 -19.08 -17.20 -22.17
N THR A 29 -18.70 -16.42 -23.18
CA THR A 29 -17.30 -16.27 -23.55
C THR A 29 -16.61 -15.92 -22.25
N LEU A 30 -15.63 -16.73 -21.84
CA LEU A 30 -14.77 -16.34 -20.72
C LEU A 30 -14.32 -14.91 -21.03
N ALA A 31 -14.39 -14.03 -20.03
CA ALA A 31 -13.85 -12.68 -20.20
C ALA A 31 -12.43 -12.86 -20.75
N THR A 32 -12.17 -12.32 -21.95
CA THR A 32 -10.82 -12.26 -22.47
C THR A 32 -9.97 -11.62 -21.39
N GLU A 33 -8.87 -12.28 -21.04
CA GLU A 33 -7.85 -11.68 -20.19
C GLU A 33 -7.58 -10.27 -20.71
N ALA A 34 -7.78 -9.28 -19.84
CA ALA A 34 -7.58 -7.88 -20.16
C ALA A 34 -6.18 -7.73 -20.74
N SER A 35 -6.07 -7.45 -22.03
CA SER A 35 -4.77 -7.18 -22.62
C SER A 35 -4.26 -5.86 -22.02
N PRO A 36 -3.04 -5.79 -21.46
CA PRO A 36 -2.54 -4.55 -20.86
C PRO A 36 -2.53 -3.36 -21.83
N GLU A 37 -2.43 -3.65 -23.13
CA GLU A 37 -2.52 -2.70 -24.24
C GLU A 37 -3.92 -2.09 -24.44
N ASP A 38 -5.01 -2.74 -24.03
CA ASP A 38 -6.37 -2.18 -24.07
C ASP A 38 -6.61 -1.07 -23.04
N TYR A 39 -5.79 -1.00 -21.98
CA TYR A 39 -5.93 -0.05 -20.87
C TYR A 39 -4.99 1.16 -20.98
N GLY A 40 -4.15 1.22 -22.03
CA GLY A 40 -3.20 2.30 -22.25
C GLY A 40 -1.96 2.25 -21.33
N TYR A 41 -1.03 3.18 -21.55
CA TYR A 41 0.22 3.27 -20.77
C TYR A 41 -0.08 3.72 -19.33
N TYR A 42 0.20 2.85 -18.36
CA TYR A 42 0.19 3.22 -16.95
C TYR A 42 1.55 3.85 -16.59
N PRO A 43 1.58 5.07 -16.01
CA PRO A 43 2.83 5.71 -15.65
C PRO A 43 3.52 4.90 -14.54
N ASP A 44 4.85 4.81 -14.63
CA ASP A 44 5.63 4.17 -13.58
C ASP A 44 5.40 4.92 -12.23
N PRO A 45 5.29 4.21 -11.10
CA PRO A 45 5.10 4.85 -9.80
C PRO A 45 6.12 5.95 -9.50
N LEU A 46 7.37 5.85 -9.98
CA LEU A 46 8.39 6.89 -9.80
C LEU A 46 8.12 8.15 -10.64
N GLU A 47 7.56 7.99 -11.83
CA GLU A 47 7.19 9.09 -12.72
C GLU A 47 5.94 9.80 -12.22
N HIS A 48 4.96 9.04 -11.74
CA HIS A 48 3.70 9.56 -11.23
C HIS A 48 3.81 10.19 -9.85
N ALA A 49 4.70 9.67 -8.99
CA ALA A 49 4.89 10.19 -7.65
C ALA A 49 5.37 11.65 -7.67
N THR A 50 4.86 12.45 -6.73
CA THR A 50 5.26 13.86 -6.55
C THR A 50 5.55 14.17 -5.09
N GLY A 51 6.20 15.32 -4.83
CA GLY A 51 6.45 15.80 -3.47
C GLY A 51 7.31 14.84 -2.63
N ARG A 52 6.88 14.56 -1.40
CA ARG A 52 7.62 13.72 -0.45
C ARG A 52 7.69 12.26 -0.89
N GLU A 53 6.64 11.74 -1.50
CA GLU A 53 6.60 10.37 -2.00
C GLU A 53 7.71 10.10 -3.01
N LYS A 54 7.88 11.02 -3.99
CA LYS A 54 8.97 10.92 -4.97
C LYS A 54 10.35 10.94 -4.31
N LYS A 55 10.56 11.83 -3.32
CA LYS A 55 11.82 11.91 -2.57
C LYS A 55 12.14 10.60 -1.83
N MET A 56 11.13 10.01 -1.20
CA MET A 56 11.26 8.72 -0.52
C MET A 56 11.59 7.58 -1.49
N LEU A 57 10.91 7.53 -2.64
CA LEU A 57 11.16 6.52 -3.67
C LEU A 57 12.59 6.63 -4.24
N LEU A 58 13.03 7.85 -4.55
CA LEU A 58 14.40 8.10 -5.03
C LEU A 58 15.46 7.73 -3.99
N ALA A 59 15.24 8.08 -2.73
CA ALA A 59 16.14 7.71 -1.63
C ALA A 59 16.23 6.19 -1.48
N ARG A 60 15.09 5.49 -1.49
CA ARG A 60 15.04 4.03 -1.40
C ARG A 60 15.75 3.36 -2.57
N LEU A 61 15.60 3.88 -3.79
CA LEU A 61 16.32 3.40 -4.97
C LEU A 61 17.84 3.64 -4.88
N ALA A 62 18.26 4.73 -4.24
CA ALA A 62 19.66 5.02 -3.95
C ALA A 62 20.24 4.20 -2.77
N GLY A 63 19.41 3.39 -2.10
CA GLY A 63 19.80 2.65 -0.90
C GLY A 63 19.88 3.51 0.37
N ASP A 64 19.27 4.70 0.35
CA ASP A 64 19.22 5.63 1.46
C ASP A 64 17.92 5.44 2.26
N ASP A 65 18.07 5.20 3.57
CA ASP A 65 17.01 4.87 4.51
C ASP A 65 16.61 6.07 5.41
N ARG A 66 17.00 7.30 5.05
CA ARG A 66 16.76 8.51 5.89
C ARG A 66 15.29 8.79 6.21
N TYR A 67 14.36 8.41 5.32
CA TYR A 67 12.93 8.64 5.50
C TYR A 67 12.21 7.45 6.15
N GLU A 68 12.92 6.34 6.40
CA GLU A 68 12.31 5.12 6.93
C GLU A 68 12.22 5.19 8.48
N PRO A 69 11.15 4.65 9.08
CA PRO A 69 11.05 4.55 10.53
C PRO A 69 12.14 3.62 11.10
N LYS A 70 13.16 4.21 11.74
CA LYS A 70 14.24 3.44 12.37
C LYS A 70 13.92 3.12 13.82
N VAL A 71 14.04 1.84 14.17
CA VAL A 71 14.10 1.39 15.56
C VAL A 71 15.57 1.39 15.98
N TYR A 72 15.92 2.25 16.94
CA TYR A 72 17.27 2.30 17.48
C TYR A 72 17.42 1.30 18.62
N TYR A 73 18.35 0.36 18.47
CA TYR A 73 18.74 -0.50 19.59
C TYR A 73 19.55 0.31 20.60
N ARG A 74 19.16 0.19 21.87
CA ARG A 74 19.88 0.79 22.98
C ARG A 74 21.23 0.08 23.15
N ALA A 75 22.30 0.83 23.41
CA ALA A 75 23.56 0.26 23.84
C ALA A 75 23.39 -0.51 25.16
N GLU A 76 24.03 -1.67 25.28
CA GLU A 76 23.99 -2.50 26.49
C GLU A 76 24.40 -1.69 27.72
N ILE A 77 25.49 -0.93 27.59
CA ILE A 77 26.03 -0.04 28.61
C ILE A 77 26.07 1.38 28.02
N SER A 78 25.41 2.32 28.69
CA SER A 78 25.49 3.74 28.35
C SER A 78 25.91 4.54 29.58
N THR A 79 26.81 5.49 29.39
CA THR A 79 27.28 6.40 30.44
C THR A 79 26.90 7.83 30.09
N LYS A 80 27.11 8.76 31.02
CA LYS A 80 26.84 10.18 30.77
C LYS A 80 27.73 10.74 29.65
N GLU A 81 28.96 10.24 29.56
CA GLU A 81 29.95 10.61 28.55
C GLU A 81 29.69 9.91 27.21
N LYS A 82 29.16 8.69 27.25
CA LYS A 82 28.78 7.87 26.09
C LYS A 82 27.28 7.53 26.11
N PRO A 83 26.40 8.52 25.87
CA PRO A 83 24.96 8.32 25.84
C PRO A 83 24.51 7.71 24.49
N ASN A 84 23.30 7.17 24.46
CA ASN A 84 22.62 6.80 23.23
C ASN A 84 22.25 8.07 22.45
N LEU A 85 22.73 8.17 21.22
CA LEU A 85 22.49 9.32 20.36
C LEU A 85 21.14 9.18 19.67
N VAL A 86 20.32 10.21 19.81
CA VAL A 86 18.97 10.25 19.26
C VAL A 86 18.89 11.37 18.23
N PRO A 87 18.73 11.07 16.93
CA PRO A 87 18.62 12.13 15.93
C PRO A 87 17.33 12.91 16.13
N ALA A 88 17.39 14.24 16.12
CA ALA A 88 16.24 15.12 16.31
C ALA A 88 16.30 16.29 15.33
N HIS A 89 15.22 16.50 14.57
CA HIS A 89 15.08 17.66 13.70
C HIS A 89 14.84 18.94 14.50
N PHE A 90 14.07 18.85 15.58
CA PHE A 90 13.74 19.97 16.47
C PHE A 90 14.66 19.99 17.70
N ASP A 91 14.51 21.01 18.57
CA ASP A 91 15.28 21.17 19.80
C ASP A 91 15.12 20.02 20.81
N PHE A 92 14.07 19.21 20.65
CA PHE A 92 13.80 18.06 21.49
C PHE A 92 13.17 16.91 20.69
N ARG A 93 13.28 15.69 21.23
CA ARG A 93 12.60 14.50 20.72
C ARG A 93 12.06 13.67 21.88
N ILE A 94 10.86 13.13 21.70
CA ILE A 94 10.27 12.16 22.64
C ILE A 94 10.91 10.80 22.37
N VAL A 95 11.40 10.16 23.42
CA VAL A 95 12.03 8.84 23.38
C VAL A 95 11.25 7.90 24.28
N GLY A 96 10.85 6.75 23.73
CA GLY A 96 10.31 5.63 24.49
C GLY A 96 11.41 4.61 24.78
N CYS A 97 11.81 4.48 26.05
CA CYS A 97 12.77 3.48 26.49
C CYS A 97 12.05 2.23 26.98
N MET A 98 12.31 1.09 26.33
CA MET A 98 11.97 -0.23 26.86
C MET A 98 13.07 -0.65 27.83
N CYS A 99 12.81 -0.48 29.13
CA CYS A 99 13.79 -0.73 30.18
C CYS A 99 14.16 -2.22 30.28
N GLU A 100 13.14 -3.07 30.14
CA GLU A 100 13.24 -4.52 30.15
C GLU A 100 12.75 -5.04 28.79
N PRO A 101 13.43 -6.03 28.18
CA PRO A 101 13.08 -6.51 26.84
C PRO A 101 11.72 -7.24 26.81
N ASP A 102 11.34 -7.87 27.92
CA ASP A 102 10.09 -8.66 28.02
C ASP A 102 8.93 -7.86 28.60
N SER A 103 9.15 -6.58 28.95
CA SER A 103 8.14 -5.71 29.53
C SER A 103 7.36 -4.97 28.46
N GLY A 104 6.02 -4.96 28.58
CA GLY A 104 5.15 -4.12 27.75
C GLY A 104 5.12 -2.64 28.17
N HIS A 105 5.86 -2.26 29.21
CA HIS A 105 5.89 -0.91 29.73
C HIS A 105 7.01 -0.08 29.08
N VAL A 106 6.60 1.00 28.42
CA VAL A 106 7.52 1.95 27.80
C VAL A 106 7.61 3.20 28.66
N ASN A 107 8.83 3.57 29.05
CA ASN A 107 9.06 4.84 29.75
C ASN A 107 9.31 5.95 28.72
N PHE A 108 8.47 6.98 28.71
CA PHE A 108 8.57 8.10 27.78
C PHE A 108 9.25 9.30 28.42
N MET A 109 10.22 9.88 27.72
CA MET A 109 10.96 11.05 28.17
C MET A 109 11.24 12.03 27.03
N VAL A 110 11.40 13.31 27.38
CA VAL A 110 11.67 14.40 26.43
C VAL A 110 13.16 14.74 26.44
N VAL A 111 13.92 14.22 25.47
CA VAL A 111 15.35 14.46 25.35
C VAL A 111 15.59 15.74 24.55
N ARG A 112 16.26 16.73 25.16
CA ARG A 112 16.58 18.02 24.54
C ARG A 112 18.01 18.03 23.98
N LYS A 113 18.26 18.80 22.92
CA LYS A 113 19.60 19.03 22.39
C LYS A 113 20.48 19.71 23.45
N GLY A 114 21.76 19.35 23.47
CA GLY A 114 22.75 19.88 24.42
C GLY A 114 22.71 19.28 25.83
N LEU A 115 21.58 18.69 26.26
CA LEU A 115 21.42 18.07 27.57
C LEU A 115 21.38 16.54 27.45
N THR A 116 22.16 15.85 28.28
CA THR A 116 22.06 14.39 28.43
C THR A 116 21.00 14.04 29.45
N GLN A 117 20.04 13.19 29.08
CA GLN A 117 18.98 12.74 29.97
C GLN A 117 19.17 11.27 30.34
N ARG A 118 18.84 10.92 31.57
CA ARG A 118 18.90 9.56 32.11
C ARG A 118 17.49 8.98 32.25
N CYS A 119 17.30 7.75 31.78
CA CYS A 119 16.10 6.96 32.02
C CYS A 119 16.15 6.31 33.43
N GLU A 120 15.00 5.86 33.94
CA GLU A 120 14.89 5.15 35.23
C GLU A 120 15.70 3.85 35.29
N CYS A 121 15.85 3.14 34.16
CA CYS A 121 16.74 1.97 34.07
C CYS A 121 18.23 2.31 34.13
N GLY A 122 18.56 3.61 34.18
CA GLY A 122 19.92 4.09 34.28
C GLY A 122 20.59 4.40 32.96
N ALA A 123 19.98 4.08 31.82
CA ALA A 123 20.51 4.38 30.50
C ALA A 123 20.50 5.88 30.18
N TRP A 124 21.51 6.34 29.44
CA TRP A 124 21.70 7.74 29.08
C TRP A 124 21.37 7.99 27.61
N PHE A 125 20.79 9.15 27.32
CA PHE A 125 20.36 9.57 25.99
C PHE A 125 20.74 11.02 25.73
N LYS A 126 21.07 11.34 24.48
CA LYS A 126 21.39 12.70 24.04
C LYS A 126 20.82 12.94 22.65
N ALA A 127 20.07 14.03 22.50
CA ALA A 127 19.58 14.44 21.20
C ALA A 127 20.71 15.08 20.38
N ILE A 128 20.86 14.65 19.13
CA ILE A 128 21.78 15.21 18.13
C ILE A 128 20.97 15.78 16.96
N ASP A 129 21.59 16.64 16.17
CA ASP A 129 20.97 17.12 14.93
C ASP A 129 20.79 15.97 13.93
N ALA A 130 19.57 15.80 13.46
CA ALA A 130 19.27 14.91 12.35
C ALA A 130 19.65 15.57 11.01
N ASP A 131 19.72 14.77 9.95
CA ASP A 131 19.91 15.30 8.59
C ASP A 131 18.77 16.28 8.25
N PRO A 132 19.06 17.50 7.79
CA PRO A 132 18.02 18.49 7.49
C PRO A 132 17.09 18.07 6.35
N GLU A 133 17.52 17.18 5.45
CA GLU A 133 16.71 16.68 4.35
C GLU A 133 15.81 15.50 4.74
N SER A 134 15.99 14.89 5.91
CA SER A 134 15.17 13.74 6.34
C SER A 134 13.84 14.11 7.01
N VAL A 135 13.32 15.31 6.76
CA VAL A 135 12.01 15.83 7.22
C VAL A 135 10.87 15.48 6.26
#